data_AF-A0A3D3JME4-F1
#
_entry.id   AF-A0A3D3JME4-F1
#
_cell.length_a   1.000
_cell.length_b   1.000
_cell.length_c   1.000
_cell.angle_alpha   90.00
_cell.angle_beta   90.00
_cell.angle_gamma   90.00
#
_symmetry.space_group_name_H-M   'P 1'
#
loop_
_entity.id
_entity.type
_entity.pdbx_description
1 polymer ?
#
loop_
_entity_poly.entity_id
_entity_poly.type
_entity_poly.pdbx_seq_one_letter_code
_entity_poly.pdbx_strand_id
1 'polypeptide(L)' 'AGAAGADAPCVSCEDVASAAVDLACVILGASAATSVAELRADADVIVDSLMISANLCEGECDLGVQIDAAIAAKLAE' A
#
# COMPACT_ATOMS: atom_id res chain seq x y z
N ALA A 1 -9.14 -25.41 -8.50
CA ALA A 1 -8.96 -23.95 -8.45
C ALA A 1 -10.32 -23.31 -8.67
N GLY A 2 -10.81 -22.49 -7.73
CA GLY A 2 -12.15 -21.89 -7.82
C GLY A 2 -12.15 -20.73 -8.81
N ALA A 3 -13.16 -20.68 -9.68
CA ALA A 3 -13.35 -19.64 -10.69
C ALA A 3 -13.34 -18.20 -10.14
N ALA A 4 -13.60 -18.02 -8.84
CA ALA A 4 -13.64 -16.72 -8.18
C ALA A 4 -12.29 -15.96 -8.15
N GLY A 5 -11.16 -16.64 -8.31
CA GLY A 5 -9.85 -15.96 -8.32
C GLY A 5 -9.51 -15.27 -9.64
N ALA A 6 -10.08 -15.73 -10.76
CA ALA A 6 -9.82 -15.18 -12.09
C ALA A 6 -10.71 -13.98 -12.45
N ASP A 7 -11.90 -13.91 -11.83
CA ASP A 7 -12.88 -12.83 -12.01
C ASP A 7 -12.88 -11.83 -10.84
N ALA A 8 -11.91 -11.91 -9.93
CA ALA A 8 -11.77 -10.92 -8.87
C ALA A 8 -11.50 -9.55 -9.52
N PRO A 9 -12.32 -8.51 -9.22
CA PRO A 9 -12.09 -7.18 -9.77
C PRO A 9 -10.66 -6.78 -9.44
N CYS A 10 -9.91 -6.46 -10.49
CA CYS A 10 -8.55 -6.04 -10.31
C CYS A 10 -8.54 -4.65 -9.65
N VAL A 11 -7.48 -4.36 -8.89
CA VAL A 11 -7.31 -3.07 -8.21
C VAL A 11 -6.21 -2.26 -8.90
N SER A 12 -6.37 -0.94 -8.93
CA SER A 12 -5.33 -0.06 -9.46
C SER A 12 -4.16 0.01 -8.48
N CYS A 13 -2.98 0.27 -9.00
CA CYS A 13 -1.78 0.37 -8.18
C CYS A 13 -1.80 1.60 -7.26
N GLU A 14 -2.47 2.66 -7.69
CA GLU A 14 -2.69 3.86 -6.89
C GLU A 14 -3.60 3.57 -5.69
N ASP A 15 -4.67 2.78 -5.90
CA ASP A 15 -5.55 2.36 -4.81
C ASP A 15 -4.82 1.47 -3.80
N VAL A 16 -3.95 0.56 -4.27
CA VAL A 16 -3.15 -0.31 -3.39
C VAL A 16 -2.12 0.48 -2.60
N ALA A 17 -1.39 1.40 -3.24
CA ALA A 17 -0.43 2.26 -2.55
C ALA A 17 -1.11 3.15 -1.49
N SER A 18 -2.25 3.76 -1.85
CA SER A 18 -3.02 4.62 -0.96
C SER A 18 -3.57 3.84 0.24
N ALA A 19 -4.18 2.67 -0.01
CA ALA A 19 -4.71 1.82 1.05
C ALA A 19 -3.61 1.28 1.97
N ALA A 20 -2.42 0.97 1.44
CA ALA A 20 -1.29 0.54 2.23
C ALA A 20 -0.75 1.65 3.13
N VAL A 21 -0.69 2.88 2.64
CA VAL A 21 -0.28 4.06 3.41
C VAL A 21 -1.31 4.38 4.49
N ASP A 22 -2.60 4.32 4.17
CA ASP A 22 -3.67 4.49 5.16
C ASP A 22 -3.59 3.40 6.25
N LEU A 23 -3.32 2.15 5.88
CA LEU A 23 -3.13 1.07 6.85
C LEU A 23 -1.86 1.26 7.69
N ALA A 24 -0.75 1.68 7.07
CA ALA A 24 0.46 2.05 7.77
C ALA A 24 0.17 3.16 8.78
N CYS A 25 -0.52 4.23 8.38
CA CYS A 25 -0.95 5.31 9.27
C CYS A 25 -1.85 4.83 10.41
N VAL A 26 -2.76 3.88 10.18
CA VAL A 26 -3.59 3.27 11.24
C VAL A 26 -2.75 2.47 12.23
N ILE A 27 -1.81 1.66 11.73
CA ILE A 27 -0.87 0.90 12.57
C ILE A 27 0.02 1.85 13.36
N LEU A 28 0.50 2.93 12.75
CA LEU A 28 1.24 3.99 13.43
C LEU A 28 0.42 4.73 14.49
N GLY A 29 -0.87 4.97 14.23
CA GLY A 29 -1.78 5.55 15.21
C GLY A 29 -1.95 4.64 16.44
N ALA A 30 -1.82 3.33 16.27
CA ALA A 30 -1.86 2.33 17.34
C ALA A 30 -0.49 2.10 18.02
N SER A 31 0.61 2.27 17.28
CA SER A 31 1.99 2.20 17.76
C SER A 31 2.79 3.33 17.12
N ALA A 32 3.01 4.43 17.85
CA ALA A 32 3.64 5.62 17.32
C ALA A 32 5.00 5.29 16.68
N ALA A 33 5.06 5.19 15.35
CA ALA A 33 6.36 5.19 14.71
C ALA A 33 7.02 6.53 14.99
N THR A 34 8.31 6.46 15.28
CA THR A 34 9.09 7.59 15.75
C THR A 34 9.68 8.41 14.60
N SER A 35 9.49 7.98 13.35
CA SER A 35 10.05 8.64 12.17
C SER A 35 9.29 8.33 10.86
N VAL A 36 9.44 9.22 9.87
CA VAL A 36 8.95 9.02 8.49
C VAL A 36 9.60 7.81 7.81
N ALA A 37 10.84 7.48 8.21
CA ALA A 37 11.55 6.31 7.70
C ALA A 37 10.91 4.99 8.17
N GLU A 38 10.46 4.93 9.44
CA GLU A 38 9.67 3.79 9.92
C GLU A 38 8.30 3.73 9.21
N LEU A 39 7.62 4.87 9.03
CA LEU A 39 6.35 4.91 8.26
C LEU A 39 6.53 4.33 6.86
N ARG A 40 7.62 4.68 6.18
CA ARG A 40 7.91 4.16 4.84
C ARG A 40 8.25 2.68 4.86
N ALA A 41 9.03 2.22 5.83
CA ALA A 41 9.35 0.80 5.98
C ALA A 41 8.10 -0.04 6.28
N ASP A 42 7.20 0.46 7.14
CA ASP A 42 5.93 -0.22 7.45
C ASP A 42 5.00 -0.23 6.22
N ALA A 43 4.90 0.89 5.50
CA ALA A 43 4.15 0.97 4.25
C ALA A 43 4.70 0.01 3.18
N ASP A 44 6.02 -0.09 3.02
CA ASP A 44 6.67 -1.01 2.08
C ASP A 44 6.35 -2.47 2.43
N VAL A 45 6.43 -2.88 3.70
CA VAL A 45 6.08 -4.25 4.14
C VAL A 45 4.61 -4.57 3.89
N ILE A 46 3.72 -3.61 4.14
CA ILE A 46 2.28 -3.76 3.88
C ILE A 46 2.03 -3.87 2.38
N VAL A 47 2.67 -3.02 1.57
CA VAL A 47 2.57 -3.07 0.11
C VAL A 47 3.09 -4.38 -0.43
N ASP A 48 4.27 -4.85 -0.02
CA ASP A 48 4.81 -6.15 -0.44
C ASP A 48 3.84 -7.29 -0.10
N SER A 49 3.25 -7.25 1.10
CA SER A 49 2.25 -8.23 1.53
C SER A 49 0.97 -8.16 0.69
N LEU A 50 0.52 -6.94 0.34
CA LEU A 50 -0.63 -6.72 -0.52
C LEU A 50 -0.33 -7.16 -1.95
N MET A 51 0.83 -6.83 -2.53
CA MET A 51 1.24 -7.23 -3.88
C MET A 51 1.31 -8.75 -4.07
N ILE A 52 1.70 -9.50 -3.04
CA ILE A 52 1.68 -10.98 -3.09
C ILE A 52 0.26 -11.52 -3.31
N SER A 53 -0.76 -10.79 -2.87
CA SER A 53 -2.16 -11.22 -2.88
C SER A 53 -3.07 -10.41 -3.83
N ALA A 54 -2.61 -9.26 -4.31
CA ALA A 54 -3.39 -8.33 -5.08
C ALA A 54 -3.52 -8.80 -6.53
N ASN A 55 -4.74 -8.85 -7.02
CA ASN A 55 -5.01 -8.95 -8.44
C ASN A 55 -4.89 -7.54 -9.04
N LEU A 56 -3.67 -7.11 -9.38
CA LEU A 56 -3.46 -5.79 -9.96
C LEU A 56 -3.99 -5.72 -11.39
N CYS A 57 -4.65 -4.61 -11.75
CA CYS A 57 -5.13 -4.40 -13.13
C CYS A 57 -3.98 -4.19 -14.11
N GLU A 58 -2.87 -3.70 -13.58
CA GLU A 58 -1.64 -3.37 -14.28
C GLU A 58 -0.58 -4.34 -13.75
N GLY A 59 0.36 -4.77 -14.60
CA GLY A 59 1.34 -5.79 -14.23
C GLY A 59 2.33 -5.32 -13.16
N GLU A 60 3.56 -5.01 -13.57
CA GLU A 60 4.54 -4.42 -12.65
C GLU A 60 4.15 -2.97 -12.36
N CYS A 61 3.96 -2.66 -11.08
CA CYS A 61 3.66 -1.31 -10.61
C CYS A 61 4.80 -0.80 -9.74
N ASP A 62 5.31 0.38 -10.09
CA ASP A 62 6.25 1.11 -9.24
C ASP A 62 5.46 1.76 -8.10
N LEU A 63 5.18 0.96 -7.07
CA LEU A 63 4.48 1.41 -5.87
C LEU A 63 5.40 2.27 -4.99
N GLY A 64 6.73 2.17 -5.13
CA GLY A 64 7.68 2.96 -4.34
C GLY A 64 7.44 4.46 -4.50
N VAL A 65 7.32 4.94 -5.74
CA VAL A 65 7.01 6.36 -6.03
C VAL A 65 5.63 6.76 -5.54
N GLN A 66 4.64 5.87 -5.65
CA GLN A 66 3.27 6.14 -5.22
C GLN A 66 3.14 6.19 -3.70
N ILE A 67 3.85 5.33 -2.97
CA ILE A 67 3.98 5.36 -1.51
C ILE A 67 4.67 6.67 -1.09
N ASP A 68 5.70 7.14 -1.82
CA ASP A 68 6.36 8.42 -1.50
C ASP A 68 5.39 9.59 -1.63
N ALA A 69 4.62 9.61 -2.72
CA ALA A 69 3.62 10.64 -2.96
C ALA A 69 2.49 10.60 -1.91
N ALA A 70 2.01 9.41 -1.56
CA ALA A 70 0.97 9.23 -0.56
C ALA A 70 1.45 9.61 0.86
N ILE A 71 2.67 9.22 1.25
CA ILE A 71 3.30 9.65 2.50
C ILE A 71 3.45 11.18 2.52
N ALA A 72 3.96 11.78 1.43
CA ALA A 72 4.10 13.23 1.32
C ALA A 72 2.75 13.96 1.43
N ALA A 73 1.69 13.40 0.84
CA ALA A 73 0.33 13.91 0.98
C ALA A 73 -0.16 13.84 2.44
N LYS A 74 0.08 12.70 3.14
CA LYS A 74 -0.27 12.56 4.56
C LYS A 74 0.51 13.48 5.48
N LEU A 75 1.76 13.79 5.17
CA LEU A 75 2.55 14.78 5.92
C LEU A 75 2.13 16.23 5.67
N ALA A 76 1.38 16.49 4.59
CA ALA A 76 0.91 17.82 4.23
C ALA A 76 -0.52 18.13 4.72
N GLU A 77 -1.23 17.15 5.29
CA GLU A 77 -2.51 17.32 6.02
C GLU A 77 -2.29 17.96 7.41
#